data_AF-A0A822AUH5-F1
#
_entry.id   AF-A0A822AUH5-F1
#
_cell.length_a   1.000
_cell.length_b   1.000
_cell.length_c   1.000
_cell.angle_alpha   90.00
_cell.angle_beta   90.00
_cell.angle_gamma   90.00
#
_symmetry.space_group_name_H-M   'P 1'
#
loop_
_entity.id
_entity.type
_entity.pdbx_description
1 polymer ?
#
loop_
_entity_poly.entity_id
_entity_poly.type
_entity_poly.pdbx_seq_one_letter_code
_entity_poly.pdbx_strand_id
1 'polypeptide(L)'
;GERHYYTVECILVINIFIEKMYFVLWLWFWLLLFITIFDSIRLIYEIAMRHSRNVFITSHLELLVKNRESRETQFRYFLRYFPIDNAFTLRIIGANASSIIVAEILDELFNRKLRDGSDV
;
A
#
# COMPACT_ATOMS: atom_id res chain seq x y z
N GLY A 1 -35.64 23.12 -62.15
CA GLY A 1 -35.37 22.36 -60.92
C GLY A 1 -34.02 22.77 -60.41
N GLU A 2 -33.99 23.54 -59.33
CA GLU A 2 -32.74 24.09 -58.81
C GLU A 2 -32.02 23.01 -57.96
N ARG A 3 -30.76 22.74 -58.29
CA ARG A 3 -29.96 21.70 -57.63
C ARG A 3 -29.39 22.25 -56.33
N HIS A 4 -29.98 21.89 -55.21
CA HIS A 4 -29.42 22.15 -53.88
C HIS A 4 -28.27 21.17 -53.62
N TYR A 5 -27.04 21.67 -53.51
CA TYR A 5 -25.87 20.88 -53.15
C TYR A 5 -25.76 20.80 -51.62
N TYR A 6 -25.96 19.59 -51.07
CA TYR A 6 -25.66 19.30 -49.67
C TYR A 6 -24.20 18.91 -49.55
N THR A 7 -23.34 19.80 -49.07
CA THR A 7 -21.95 19.48 -48.72
C THR A 7 -21.89 18.98 -47.29
N VAL A 8 -21.49 17.72 -47.10
CA VAL A 8 -21.31 17.11 -45.77
C VAL A 8 -19.90 17.44 -45.27
N GLU A 9 -19.82 18.19 -44.17
CA GLU A 9 -18.55 18.51 -43.54
C GLU A 9 -18.07 17.36 -42.64
N CYS A 10 -17.41 16.36 -43.23
CA CYS A 10 -16.91 15.19 -42.51
C CYS A 10 -15.95 15.55 -41.35
N ILE A 11 -15.14 16.60 -41.51
CA ILE A 11 -14.14 17.02 -40.52
C ILE A 11 -14.80 17.70 -39.31
N LEU A 12 -15.91 18.41 -39.52
CA LEU A 12 -16.70 19.02 -38.45
C LEU A 12 -17.38 17.95 -37.59
N VAL A 13 -17.90 16.90 -38.22
CA VAL A 13 -18.50 15.75 -37.52
C VAL A 13 -17.46 14.95 -36.75
N ILE A 14 -16.26 14.78 -37.30
CA ILE A 14 -15.14 14.14 -36.59
C ILE A 14 -14.71 14.98 -35.39
N ASN A 15 -14.56 16.30 -35.57
CA ASN A 15 -14.14 17.20 -34.50
C ASN A 15 -15.14 17.22 -33.34
N ILE A 16 -16.44 17.28 -33.64
CA ILE A 16 -17.48 17.27 -32.60
C ILE A 16 -17.58 15.89 -31.92
N PHE A 17 -17.33 14.80 -32.66
CA PHE A 17 -17.27 13.45 -32.11
C PHE A 17 -16.13 13.31 -31.08
N ILE A 18 -14.95 13.84 -31.41
CA ILE A 18 -13.79 13.86 -30.51
C ILE A 18 -14.08 14.73 -29.27
N GLU A 19 -14.68 15.90 -29.46
CA GLU A 19 -15.07 16.79 -28.34
C GLU A 19 -15.94 16.05 -27.31
N LYS A 20 -16.95 15.29 -27.77
CA LYS A 20 -17.83 14.55 -26.86
C LYS A 20 -17.16 13.32 -26.26
N MET A 21 -16.33 12.60 -27.02
CA MET A 21 -15.56 11.45 -26.52
C MET A 21 -14.57 11.87 -25.42
N TYR A 22 -13.88 12.99 -25.62
CA TYR A 22 -12.94 13.52 -24.63
C TYR A 22 -13.64 13.89 -23.33
N PHE A 23 -14.83 14.48 -23.40
CA PHE A 23 -15.62 14.80 -22.21
C PHE A 23 -16.02 13.56 -21.40
N VAL A 24 -16.43 12.47 -22.07
CA VAL A 24 -16.77 11.19 -21.42
C VAL A 24 -15.54 10.57 -20.75
N LEU A 25 -14.40 10.53 -21.45
CA LEU A 25 -13.14 10.02 -20.89
C LEU A 25 -12.67 10.88 -19.72
N TRP A 26 -12.80 12.19 -19.81
CA TRP A 26 -12.44 13.11 -18.73
C TRP A 26 -13.26 12.80 -17.47
N LEU A 27 -14.59 12.68 -17.58
CA LEU A 27 -15.45 12.28 -16.46
C LEU A 27 -15.08 10.91 -15.89
N TRP A 28 -14.78 9.94 -16.76
CA TRP A 28 -14.34 8.61 -16.35
C TRP A 28 -13.03 8.65 -15.55
N PHE A 29 -12.03 9.42 -16.00
CA PHE A 29 -10.78 9.60 -15.26
C PHE A 29 -10.99 10.28 -13.91
N TRP A 30 -11.85 11.29 -13.82
CA TRP A 30 -12.20 11.90 -12.53
C TRP A 30 -12.86 10.90 -11.60
N LEU A 31 -13.79 10.08 -12.09
CA LEU A 31 -14.44 9.04 -11.30
C LEU A 31 -13.42 8.01 -10.78
N LEU A 32 -12.52 7.51 -11.65
CA LEU A 32 -11.46 6.60 -11.25
C LEU A 32 -10.51 7.23 -10.22
N LEU A 33 -10.18 8.51 -10.41
CA LEU A 33 -9.36 9.27 -9.47
C LEU A 33 -10.05 9.35 -8.11
N PHE A 34 -11.34 9.69 -8.06
CA PHE A 34 -12.09 9.72 -6.81
C PHE A 34 -12.13 8.35 -6.13
N ILE A 35 -12.43 7.28 -6.87
CA ILE A 35 -12.43 5.91 -6.32
C ILE A 35 -11.06 5.57 -5.73
N THR A 36 -9.99 5.87 -6.46
CA THR A 36 -8.62 5.59 -6.02
C THR A 36 -8.25 6.41 -4.78
N ILE A 37 -8.65 7.69 -4.72
CA ILE A 37 -8.45 8.53 -3.52
C ILE A 37 -9.22 7.97 -2.34
N PHE A 38 -10.48 7.56 -2.50
CA PHE A 38 -11.26 6.98 -1.41
C PHE A 38 -10.65 5.68 -0.91
N ASP A 39 -10.21 4.80 -1.81
CA ASP A 39 -9.53 3.56 -1.45
C ASP A 39 -8.21 3.85 -0.71
N SER A 40 -7.41 4.78 -1.22
CA SER A 40 -6.17 5.22 -0.58
C SER A 40 -6.43 5.83 0.80
N ILE A 41 -7.44 6.68 0.96
CA ILE A 41 -7.82 7.26 2.25
C ILE A 41 -8.31 6.19 3.22
N ARG A 42 -9.10 5.21 2.76
CA ARG A 42 -9.53 4.07 3.58
C ARG A 42 -8.32 3.27 4.06
N LEU A 43 -7.38 2.97 3.16
CA LEU A 43 -6.15 2.26 3.51
C LEU A 43 -5.30 3.07 4.49
N ILE A 44 -5.12 4.38 4.26
CA ILE A 44 -4.38 5.26 5.16
C ILE A 44 -5.06 5.35 6.52
N TYR A 45 -6.38 5.48 6.57
CA TYR A 45 -7.15 5.53 7.80
C TYR A 45 -7.08 4.21 8.55
N GLU A 46 -7.19 3.08 7.84
CA GLU A 46 -7.03 1.76 8.42
C GLU A 46 -5.60 1.54 8.93
N ILE A 47 -4.57 1.97 8.19
CA ILE A 47 -3.17 1.93 8.63
C ILE A 47 -2.96 2.83 9.84
N ALA A 48 -3.53 4.04 9.87
CA ALA A 48 -3.40 5.01 10.95
C ALA A 48 -4.18 4.57 12.21
N MET A 49 -5.38 4.02 12.06
CA MET A 49 -6.17 3.49 13.18
C MET A 49 -5.57 2.20 13.72
N ARG A 50 -5.09 1.31 12.83
CA ARG A 50 -4.22 0.19 13.21
C ARG A 50 -2.88 0.69 13.76
N HIS A 51 -2.49 1.96 13.64
CA HIS A 51 -1.25 2.48 14.27
C HIS A 51 -1.40 2.57 15.76
N SER A 52 -2.53 3.12 16.20
CA SER A 52 -2.91 3.10 17.60
C SER A 52 -3.09 1.66 18.12
N ARG A 53 -3.69 0.78 17.30
CA ARG A 53 -3.90 -0.64 17.66
C ARG A 53 -2.65 -1.53 17.52
N ASN A 54 -1.58 -1.08 16.87
CA ASN A 54 -0.39 -1.90 16.55
C ASN A 54 0.64 -2.03 17.67
N VAL A 55 0.41 -1.36 18.82
CA VAL A 55 0.99 -1.85 20.08
C VAL A 55 0.70 -3.35 20.24
N PHE A 56 -0.44 -3.82 19.71
CA PHE A 56 -0.85 -5.21 19.76
C PHE A 56 -0.10 -6.14 18.79
N ILE A 57 0.37 -5.67 17.62
CA ILE A 57 1.20 -6.50 16.73
C ILE A 57 2.58 -6.67 17.34
N THR A 58 3.15 -5.60 17.94
CA THR A 58 4.34 -5.76 18.79
C THR A 58 4.09 -6.67 19.99
N SER A 59 2.88 -6.71 20.56
CA SER A 59 2.53 -7.70 21.60
C SER A 59 2.37 -9.12 21.05
N HIS A 60 1.88 -9.31 19.83
CA HIS A 60 1.78 -10.63 19.21
C HIS A 60 3.17 -11.16 18.84
N LEU A 61 4.06 -10.25 18.48
CA LEU A 61 5.48 -10.48 18.32
C LEU A 61 6.16 -10.79 19.67
N GLU A 62 5.78 -10.11 20.75
CA GLU A 62 6.19 -10.49 22.12
C GLU A 62 5.71 -11.90 22.49
N LEU A 63 4.54 -12.35 22.02
CA LEU A 63 4.07 -13.73 22.26
C LEU A 63 4.90 -14.77 21.48
N LEU A 64 5.24 -14.50 20.23
CA LEU A 64 6.19 -15.32 19.46
C LEU A 64 7.57 -15.39 20.13
N VAL A 65 8.00 -14.26 20.70
CA VAL A 65 9.26 -14.10 21.44
C VAL A 65 9.24 -14.84 22.78
N LYS A 66 8.14 -14.78 23.53
CA LYS A 66 7.94 -15.52 24.79
C LYS A 66 8.01 -17.03 24.60
N ASN A 67 7.67 -17.52 23.41
CA ASN A 67 7.81 -18.93 23.08
C ASN A 67 9.27 -19.36 22.87
N ARG A 68 10.22 -18.42 22.76
CA ARG A 68 11.67 -18.68 22.70
C ARG A 68 12.37 -18.19 23.98
N GLU A 69 12.18 -18.92 25.09
CA GLU A 69 12.75 -18.58 26.41
C GLU A 69 14.26 -18.28 26.40
N SER A 70 15.05 -18.93 25.55
CA SER A 70 16.52 -18.80 25.54
C SER A 70 17.05 -17.45 25.00
N ARG A 71 16.27 -16.69 24.22
CA ARG A 71 16.77 -15.50 23.49
C ARG A 71 15.87 -14.28 23.57
N GLU A 72 14.93 -14.29 24.53
CA GLU A 72 13.89 -13.26 24.68
C GLU A 72 14.49 -11.85 24.83
N THR A 73 15.54 -11.72 25.63
CA THR A 73 16.19 -10.45 25.93
C THR A 73 16.83 -9.81 24.70
N GLN A 74 17.60 -10.58 23.91
CA GLN A 74 18.26 -10.06 22.69
C GLN A 74 17.25 -9.63 21.63
N PHE A 75 16.14 -10.37 21.50
CA PHE A 75 15.06 -10.02 20.58
C PHE A 75 14.33 -8.74 21.01
N ARG A 76 14.06 -8.59 22.32
CA ARG A 76 13.48 -7.35 22.88
C ARG A 76 14.38 -6.14 22.63
N TYR A 77 15.70 -6.27 22.78
CA TYR A 77 16.64 -5.20 22.45
C TYR A 77 16.65 -4.89 20.95
N PHE A 78 16.61 -5.91 20.10
CA PHE A 78 16.53 -5.75 18.64
C PHE A 78 15.27 -4.98 18.22
N LEU A 79 14.11 -5.31 18.78
CA LEU A 79 12.86 -4.60 18.52
C LEU A 79 12.88 -3.15 19.02
N ARG A 80 13.51 -2.90 20.17
CA ARG A 80 13.60 -1.55 20.74
C ARG A 80 14.54 -0.63 19.97
N TYR A 81 15.57 -1.20 19.35
CA TYR A 81 16.50 -0.50 18.46
C TYR A 81 16.11 -0.59 16.99
N PHE A 82 14.95 -1.17 16.67
CA PHE A 82 14.48 -1.25 15.30
C PHE A 82 14.08 0.15 14.83
N PRO A 83 14.69 0.68 13.75
CA PRO A 83 14.39 2.01 13.26
C PRO A 83 12.90 2.16 12.98
N ILE A 84 12.35 3.32 13.37
CA ILE A 84 10.94 3.68 13.12
C ILE A 84 10.60 3.59 11.64
N ASP A 85 11.54 3.91 10.75
CA ASP A 85 11.38 3.81 9.30
C ASP A 85 11.18 2.36 8.84
N ASN A 86 11.96 1.43 9.40
CA ASN A 86 11.86 0.01 9.07
C ASN A 86 10.56 -0.58 9.63
N ALA A 87 10.10 -0.08 10.78
CA ALA A 87 8.81 -0.46 11.35
C ALA A 87 7.65 0.05 10.48
N PHE A 88 7.78 1.22 9.86
CA PHE A 88 6.81 1.74 8.90
C PHE A 88 6.75 0.90 7.62
N THR A 89 7.90 0.46 7.10
CA THR A 89 7.94 -0.46 5.95
C THR A 89 7.28 -1.80 6.26
N LEU A 90 7.63 -2.43 7.40
CA LEU A 90 6.98 -3.68 7.85
C LEU A 90 5.47 -3.53 8.02
N ARG A 91 5.04 -2.35 8.47
CA ARG A 91 3.64 -1.97 8.65
C ARG A 91 2.89 -1.79 7.34
N ILE A 92 3.50 -1.17 6.33
CA ILE A 92 2.92 -1.10 4.98
C ILE A 92 2.80 -2.50 4.39
N ILE A 93 3.85 -3.32 4.54
CA ILE A 93 3.83 -4.71 4.08
C ILE A 93 2.71 -5.48 4.78
N GLY A 94 2.55 -5.36 6.10
CA GLY A 94 1.46 -6.01 6.85
C GLY A 94 0.05 -5.46 6.63
N ALA A 95 -0.09 -4.29 6.00
CA ALA A 95 -1.37 -3.77 5.56
C ALA A 95 -1.76 -4.29 4.17
N ASN A 96 -0.76 -4.58 3.33
CA ASN A 96 -0.94 -5.10 1.98
C ASN A 96 -0.84 -6.64 1.90
N ALA A 97 -0.27 -7.28 2.93
CA ALA A 97 -0.04 -8.70 3.04
C ALA A 97 -0.57 -9.23 4.38
N SER A 98 -0.87 -10.54 4.46
CA SER A 98 -1.34 -11.15 5.70
C SER A 98 -0.33 -11.00 6.85
N SER A 99 -0.82 -10.82 8.08
CA SER A 99 0.01 -10.64 9.28
C SER A 99 1.01 -11.78 9.55
N ILE A 100 0.77 -12.97 8.98
CA ILE A 100 1.71 -14.10 8.99
C ILE A 100 3.04 -13.76 8.30
N ILE A 101 2.98 -13.05 7.16
CA ILE A 101 4.15 -12.75 6.32
C ILE A 101 5.09 -11.80 7.06
N VAL A 102 4.53 -10.87 7.83
CA VAL A 102 5.30 -9.93 8.67
C VAL A 102 6.07 -10.68 9.76
N ALA A 103 5.48 -11.72 10.35
CA ALA A 103 6.14 -12.52 11.37
C ALA A 103 7.33 -13.32 10.79
N GLU A 104 7.16 -13.91 9.60
CA GLU A 104 8.24 -14.61 8.90
C GLU A 104 9.41 -13.69 8.53
N ILE A 105 9.10 -12.51 7.96
CA ILE A 105 10.12 -11.51 7.59
C ILE A 105 10.96 -11.11 8.81
N LEU A 106 10.30 -10.93 9.96
CA LEU A 106 10.97 -10.51 11.16
C LEU A 106 11.82 -11.62 11.79
N ASP A 107 11.37 -12.88 11.73
CA ASP A 107 12.18 -14.03 12.15
C ASP A 107 13.45 -14.15 11.30
N GLU A 108 13.33 -14.00 9.98
CA GLU A 108 14.47 -14.00 9.07
C GLU A 108 15.41 -12.82 9.32
N LEU A 109 14.88 -11.61 9.60
CA LEU A 109 15.70 -10.45 9.94
C LEU A 109 16.49 -10.65 11.24
N PHE A 110 15.87 -11.26 12.24
CA PHE A 110 16.51 -11.57 13.50
C PHE A 110 17.59 -12.65 13.33
N ASN A 111 17.29 -13.73 12.60
CA ASN A 111 18.26 -14.78 12.29
C ASN A 111 19.45 -14.24 11.50
N ARG A 112 19.22 -13.30 10.56
CA ARG A 112 20.29 -12.59 9.84
C ARG A 112 21.16 -11.78 10.79
N LYS A 113 20.58 -11.03 11.71
CA LYS A 113 21.36 -10.23 12.67
C LYS A 113 22.16 -11.10 13.64
N LEU A 114 21.64 -12.26 14.03
CA LEU A 114 22.39 -13.23 14.83
C LEU A 114 23.59 -13.82 14.09
N ARG A 115 23.44 -14.09 12.79
CA ARG A 115 24.51 -14.60 11.92
C ARG A 115 25.59 -13.54 11.67
N ASP A 116 25.20 -12.30 11.43
CA ASP A 116 26.14 -11.18 11.25
C ASP A 116 26.93 -10.88 12.53
N GLY A 117 26.32 -11.08 13.70
CA GLY A 117 26.98 -10.98 14.99
C GLY A 117 27.89 -12.16 15.36
N SER A 118 27.92 -13.25 14.59
CA SER A 118 28.81 -14.40 14.83
C SER A 118 30.11 -14.37 14.01
N ASP A 119 30.23 -13.44 13.05
CA ASP A 119 31.42 -13.26 12.22
C ASP A 119 32.43 -12.24 12.82
N VAL A 120 32.27 -11.88 14.11
CA VAL A 120 33.19 -11.03 14.88
C VAL A 120 33.63 -11.73 16.17
#